data_AF-A0A2A7WPK7-F1
#
_entry.id   AF-A0A2A7WPK7-F1
#
_cell.length_a   1.000
_cell.length_b   1.000
_cell.length_c   1.000
_cell.angle_alpha   90.00
_cell.angle_beta   90.00
_cell.angle_gamma   90.00
#
_symmetry.space_group_name_H-M   'P 1'
#
loop_
_entity.id
_entity.type
_entity.pdbx_description
1 polymer ?
#
loop_
_entity_poly.entity_id
_entity_poly.type
_entity_poly.pdbx_seq_one_letter_code
_entity_poly.pdbx_strand_id
1 'polypeptide(L)'
;MISKQLRMILTLIIVFLCLIVLGIATYYGGPTIDKSQSHPDGNNKRNILKTIKSLDSRQQSIEIIKILDFKDRRYVAYLHDDIPAYVFFSKDELGNYNVGEAEFGYIGIQPQNKLKYNIIVYPLFRESKDGELVQLVISNHKNIATKLSVRLQNAAFGGTENEINVGKATASILTSHETSSSYELLYRYYDANGKQLFDQ
;
A
#
# COMPACT_ATOMS: atom_id res chain seq x y z
N MET A 1 45.86 30.67 53.03
CA MET A 1 44.53 31.33 53.03
C MET A 1 44.30 31.91 51.64
N ILE A 2 43.37 31.38 50.84
CA ILE A 2 43.10 31.89 49.48
C ILE A 2 42.44 33.27 49.62
N SER A 3 42.99 34.29 48.95
CA SER A 3 42.47 35.66 49.01
C SER A 3 41.04 35.73 48.47
N LYS A 4 40.21 36.64 49.00
CA LYS A 4 38.81 36.83 48.53
C LYS A 4 38.75 37.08 47.02
N GLN A 5 39.74 37.81 46.50
CA GLN A 5 39.93 38.08 45.07
C GLN A 5 40.14 36.77 44.27
N LEU A 6 41.03 35.90 44.72
CA LEU A 6 41.30 34.63 44.03
C LEU A 6 40.10 33.67 44.07
N ARG A 7 39.32 33.66 45.16
CA ARG A 7 38.05 32.90 45.23
C ARG A 7 37.03 33.40 44.21
N MET A 8 36.87 34.72 44.10
CA MET A 8 35.92 35.34 43.18
C MET A 8 36.28 35.05 41.71
N ILE A 9 37.57 35.15 41.35
CA ILE A 9 38.06 34.82 40.00
C ILE A 9 37.82 33.34 39.68
N LEU A 10 38.10 32.44 40.64
CA LEU A 10 37.88 31.00 40.43
C LEU A 10 36.40 30.67 40.23
N THR A 11 35.49 31.30 40.99
CA THR A 11 34.05 31.12 40.81
C THR A 11 33.58 31.59 39.43
N LEU A 12 34.08 32.73 38.94
CA LEU A 12 33.77 33.23 37.60
C LEU A 12 34.21 32.27 36.49
N ILE A 13 35.42 31.70 36.61
CA ILE A 13 35.94 30.73 35.64
C ILE A 13 35.09 29.45 35.62
N ILE A 14 34.68 28.95 36.80
CA ILE A 14 33.83 27.75 36.90
C ILE A 14 32.46 28.01 36.26
N VAL A 15 31.84 29.15 36.54
CA VAL A 15 30.54 29.51 35.95
C VAL A 15 30.66 29.61 34.42
N PHE A 16 31.73 30.23 33.92
CA PHE A 16 31.97 30.35 32.49
C PHE A 16 32.17 28.98 31.81
N LEU A 17 32.93 28.08 32.44
CA LEU A 17 33.11 26.71 31.97
C LEU A 17 31.78 25.94 31.99
N CYS A 18 30.96 26.08 33.04
CA CYS A 18 29.64 25.46 33.09
C CYS A 18 28.74 25.95 31.96
N LEU A 19 28.76 27.24 31.64
CA LEU A 19 27.97 27.81 30.53
C LEU A 19 28.45 27.29 29.17
N ILE A 20 29.76 27.14 28.95
CA ILE A 20 30.31 26.53 27.73
C ILE A 20 29.85 25.08 27.60
N VAL A 21 29.96 24.28 28.68
CA VAL A 21 29.52 22.88 28.68
C VAL A 21 28.02 22.78 28.43
N LEU A 22 27.21 23.67 29.03
CA LEU A 22 25.77 23.72 28.78
C LEU A 22 25.47 24.09 27.31
N GLY A 23 26.19 25.07 26.77
CA GLY A 23 26.09 25.48 25.37
C GLY A 23 26.42 24.34 24.40
N ILE A 24 27.54 23.65 24.62
CA ILE A 24 27.96 22.46 23.86
C ILE A 24 26.92 21.33 24.01
N ALA A 25 26.42 21.08 25.22
CA ALA A 25 25.38 20.07 25.46
C ALA A 25 24.06 20.42 24.76
N THR A 26 23.68 21.70 24.65
CA THR A 26 22.49 22.09 23.87
C THR A 26 22.73 22.09 22.36
N TYR A 27 23.94 22.43 21.91
CA TYR A 27 24.30 22.48 20.49
C TYR A 27 24.52 21.08 19.89
N TYR A 28 25.15 20.17 20.64
CA TYR A 28 25.43 18.79 20.22
C TYR A 28 24.50 17.74 20.84
N GLY A 29 23.83 18.06 21.95
CA GLY A 29 22.97 17.13 22.70
C GLY A 29 21.54 17.63 22.89
N GLY A 30 21.11 18.66 22.14
CA GLY A 30 19.67 18.86 21.90
C GLY A 30 19.08 17.55 21.39
N PRO A 31 17.81 17.22 21.72
CA PRO A 31 17.20 15.99 21.23
C PRO A 31 17.38 15.99 19.71
N THR A 32 18.17 15.05 19.22
CA THR A 32 18.10 14.66 17.82
C THR A 32 16.65 14.25 17.67
N ILE A 33 15.82 15.15 17.14
CA ILE A 33 14.52 14.75 16.60
C ILE A 33 14.94 13.84 15.48
N ASP A 34 14.97 12.56 15.82
CA ASP A 34 15.24 11.52 14.88
C ASP A 34 14.20 11.73 13.80
N LYS A 35 14.63 12.21 12.63
CA LYS A 35 13.73 12.33 11.47
C LYS A 35 13.26 10.93 11.04
N SER A 36 13.77 9.87 11.67
CA SER A 36 13.23 8.52 11.71
C SER A 36 11.98 8.34 12.60
N GLN A 37 11.46 9.39 13.26
CA GLN A 37 10.01 9.48 13.48
C GLN A 37 9.31 9.76 12.13
N SER A 38 9.60 8.87 11.18
CA SER A 38 8.78 8.53 10.04
C SER A 38 7.38 8.38 10.59
N HIS A 39 6.49 9.31 10.24
CA HIS A 39 5.09 9.03 10.42
C HIS A 39 4.80 7.88 9.46
N PRO A 40 4.53 6.66 9.95
CA PRO A 40 4.48 5.50 9.09
C PRO A 40 3.41 5.69 8.02
N ASP A 41 3.83 5.51 6.76
CA ASP A 41 3.10 5.93 5.57
C ASP A 41 1.73 5.27 5.46
N GLY A 42 1.62 4.02 5.91
CA GLY A 42 0.44 3.18 5.76
C GLY A 42 -0.43 3.00 7.00
N ASN A 43 -0.08 3.58 8.16
CA ASN A 43 -0.76 3.21 9.42
C ASN A 43 -2.17 3.78 9.57
N ASN A 44 -2.47 4.88 8.90
CA ASN A 44 -3.78 5.53 8.98
C ASN A 44 -4.17 6.16 7.65
N LYS A 45 -5.48 6.38 7.45
CA LYS A 45 -6.04 6.91 6.20
C LYS A 45 -5.42 8.25 5.75
N ARG A 46 -5.05 9.12 6.70
CA ARG A 46 -4.45 10.43 6.39
C ARG A 46 -3.04 10.26 5.80
N ASN A 47 -2.21 9.42 6.42
CA ASN A 47 -0.87 9.13 5.94
C ASN A 47 -0.93 8.42 4.58
N ILE A 48 -1.81 7.42 4.45
CA ILE A 48 -2.04 6.71 3.18
C ILE A 48 -2.39 7.71 2.07
N LEU A 49 -3.33 8.61 2.30
CA LEU A 49 -3.73 9.60 1.31
C LEU A 49 -2.58 10.55 0.96
N LYS A 50 -1.78 10.97 1.95
CA LYS A 50 -0.59 11.79 1.73
C LYS A 50 0.42 11.06 0.88
N THR A 51 0.67 9.77 1.15
CA THR A 51 1.58 8.93 0.39
C THR A 51 1.12 8.77 -1.05
N ILE A 52 -0.14 8.40 -1.30
CA ILE A 52 -0.70 8.28 -2.66
C ILE A 52 -0.51 9.59 -3.44
N LYS A 53 -0.82 10.74 -2.80
CA LYS A 53 -0.63 12.07 -3.40
C LYS A 53 0.83 12.46 -3.63
N SER A 54 1.77 11.92 -2.87
CA SER A 54 3.20 12.18 -3.08
C SER A 54 3.81 11.32 -4.17
N LEU A 55 3.24 10.14 -4.41
CA LEU A 55 3.69 9.23 -5.45
C LEU A 55 3.21 9.66 -6.85
N ASP A 56 2.14 10.43 -6.90
CA ASP A 56 1.56 10.94 -8.13
C ASP A 56 1.40 12.46 -8.09
N SER A 57 2.15 13.15 -8.96
CA SER A 57 2.14 14.61 -9.04
C SER A 57 0.87 15.20 -9.69
N ARG A 58 0.00 14.36 -10.24
CA ARG A 58 -1.25 14.79 -10.88
C ARG A 58 -2.28 15.16 -9.81
N GLN A 59 -2.94 16.30 -9.99
CA GLN A 59 -3.97 16.79 -9.06
C GLN A 59 -5.34 16.13 -9.28
N GLN A 60 -5.34 14.80 -9.35
CA GLN A 60 -6.52 14.02 -9.64
C GLN A 60 -7.26 13.61 -8.36
N SER A 61 -8.53 13.24 -8.52
CA SER A 61 -9.35 12.78 -7.40
C SER A 61 -8.89 11.39 -6.95
N ILE A 62 -8.76 11.22 -5.64
CA ILE A 62 -8.40 9.95 -5.01
C ILE A 62 -9.53 9.55 -4.08
N GLU A 63 -10.11 8.39 -4.33
CA GLU A 63 -11.13 7.76 -3.49
C GLU A 63 -10.62 6.42 -2.97
N ILE A 64 -10.32 6.33 -1.67
CA ILE A 64 -9.95 5.05 -1.08
C ILE A 64 -11.20 4.17 -0.96
N ILE A 65 -11.20 3.05 -1.67
CA ILE A 65 -12.28 2.07 -1.68
C ILE A 65 -12.18 1.13 -0.50
N LYS A 66 -10.99 0.55 -0.29
CA LYS A 66 -10.77 -0.41 0.79
C LYS A 66 -9.31 -0.49 1.19
N ILE A 67 -9.09 -0.73 2.48
CA ILE A 67 -7.79 -1.09 3.04
C ILE A 67 -7.89 -2.57 3.41
N LEU A 68 -7.03 -3.38 2.82
CA LEU A 68 -7.03 -4.83 2.91
C LEU A 68 -5.69 -5.29 3.44
N ASP A 69 -5.69 -5.87 4.64
CA ASP A 69 -4.48 -6.46 5.22
C ASP A 69 -4.42 -7.95 4.85
N PHE A 70 -3.27 -8.39 4.32
CA PHE A 70 -3.00 -9.78 3.95
C PHE A 70 -1.57 -10.14 4.33
N LYS A 71 -1.42 -11.04 5.30
CA LYS A 71 -0.14 -11.35 5.95
C LYS A 71 0.53 -10.05 6.43
N ASP A 72 1.82 -9.85 6.14
CA ASP A 72 2.58 -8.65 6.52
C ASP A 72 2.44 -7.51 5.50
N ARG A 73 1.39 -7.52 4.68
CA ARG A 73 1.15 -6.51 3.65
C ARG A 73 -0.20 -5.84 3.84
N ARG A 74 -0.26 -4.55 3.54
CA ARG A 74 -1.49 -3.76 3.46
C ARG A 74 -1.66 -3.27 2.03
N TYR A 75 -2.75 -3.68 1.41
CA TYR A 75 -3.17 -3.22 0.09
C TYR A 75 -4.24 -2.15 0.26
N VAL A 76 -3.97 -0.96 -0.25
CA VAL A 76 -4.96 0.11 -0.32
C VAL A 76 -5.46 0.17 -1.75
N ALA A 77 -6.69 -0.32 -1.95
CA ALA A 77 -7.41 -0.18 -3.19
C ALA A 77 -8.07 1.20 -3.24
N TYR A 78 -7.82 1.95 -4.30
CA TYR A 78 -8.38 3.28 -4.50
C TYR A 78 -8.77 3.51 -5.96
N LEU A 79 -9.60 4.51 -6.18
CA LEU A 79 -9.89 5.03 -7.51
C LEU A 79 -9.11 6.31 -7.72
N HIS A 80 -8.45 6.38 -8.86
CA HIS A 80 -7.77 7.55 -9.38
C HIS A 80 -8.60 8.08 -10.55
N ASP A 81 -9.42 9.12 -10.33
CA ASP A 81 -10.43 9.57 -11.31
C ASP A 81 -11.33 8.43 -11.84
N ASP A 82 -11.88 7.62 -10.92
CA ASP A 82 -12.73 6.46 -11.24
C ASP A 82 -11.99 5.33 -12.00
N ILE A 83 -10.65 5.37 -12.07
CA ILE A 83 -9.81 4.28 -12.57
C ILE A 83 -9.29 3.47 -11.38
N PRO A 84 -9.50 2.14 -11.35
CA PRO A 84 -8.93 1.29 -10.30
C PRO A 84 -7.41 1.40 -10.22
N ALA A 85 -6.90 1.50 -9.00
CA ALA A 85 -5.47 1.62 -8.69
C ALA A 85 -5.19 1.04 -7.29
N TYR A 86 -3.93 0.73 -6.99
CA TYR A 86 -3.54 0.30 -5.65
C TYR A 86 -2.16 0.78 -5.25
N VAL A 87 -1.95 0.84 -3.94
CA VAL A 87 -0.62 0.96 -3.33
C VAL A 87 -0.49 -0.10 -2.26
N PHE A 88 0.69 -0.73 -2.17
CA PHE A 88 0.96 -1.66 -1.09
C PHE A 88 1.92 -1.07 -0.06
N PHE A 89 1.78 -1.53 1.18
CA PHE A 89 2.69 -1.24 2.28
C PHE A 89 3.15 -2.55 2.92
N SER A 90 4.43 -2.63 3.28
CA SER A 90 4.97 -3.74 4.08
C SER A 90 4.98 -3.36 5.56
N LYS A 91 4.57 -4.30 6.39
CA LYS A 91 4.64 -4.19 7.85
C LYS A 91 6.05 -4.50 8.33
N ASP A 92 6.63 -3.63 9.15
CA ASP A 92 7.90 -3.87 9.82
C ASP A 92 7.73 -4.58 11.17
N GLU A 93 8.85 -4.92 11.81
CA GLU A 93 8.90 -5.60 13.10
C GLU A 93 8.25 -4.80 14.24
N LEU A 94 8.16 -3.47 14.09
CA LEU A 94 7.49 -2.58 15.04
C LEU A 94 5.98 -2.46 14.78
N GLY A 95 5.50 -3.13 13.72
CA GLY A 95 4.10 -3.12 13.30
C GLY A 95 3.70 -1.90 12.48
N ASN A 96 4.66 -1.12 11.99
CA ASN A 96 4.42 0.03 11.13
C ASN A 96 4.41 -0.38 9.66
N TYR A 97 3.55 0.28 8.88
CA TYR A 97 3.38 0.06 7.46
C TYR A 97 4.17 1.10 6.67
N ASN A 98 5.21 0.64 5.98
CA ASN A 98 6.08 1.44 5.13
C ASN A 98 5.71 1.24 3.66
N VAL A 99 5.75 2.31 2.86
CA VAL A 99 5.33 2.27 1.46
C VAL A 99 6.19 1.30 0.65
N GLY A 100 5.54 0.49 -0.19
CA GLY A 100 6.17 -0.35 -1.20
C GLY A 100 5.93 0.18 -2.61
N GLU A 101 5.51 -0.70 -3.52
CA GLU A 101 5.16 -0.32 -4.89
C GLU A 101 3.71 0.14 -4.98
N ALA A 102 3.43 0.90 -6.04
CA ALA A 102 2.11 1.39 -6.37
C ALA A 102 1.85 1.22 -7.87
N GLU A 103 0.61 0.90 -8.21
CA GLU A 103 0.11 0.80 -9.58
C GLU A 103 -1.02 1.82 -9.75
N PHE A 104 -0.81 2.80 -10.62
CA PHE A 104 -1.71 3.95 -10.78
C PHE A 104 -2.82 3.71 -11.81
N GLY A 105 -2.99 2.47 -12.27
CA GLY A 105 -3.95 2.09 -13.31
C GLY A 105 -3.46 2.41 -14.72
N TYR A 106 -4.19 1.92 -15.73
CA TYR A 106 -3.85 2.10 -17.15
C TYR A 106 -4.19 3.51 -17.64
N ILE A 107 -3.33 4.47 -17.34
CA ILE A 107 -3.53 5.86 -17.75
C ILE A 107 -2.98 6.03 -19.18
N GLY A 108 -3.87 6.33 -20.13
CA GLY A 108 -3.49 6.66 -21.51
C GLY A 108 -3.90 5.65 -22.59
N ILE A 109 -4.44 4.48 -22.21
CA ILE A 109 -5.01 3.53 -23.19
C ILE A 109 -6.52 3.81 -23.27
N GLN A 110 -6.98 4.43 -24.36
CA GLN A 110 -8.40 4.53 -24.69
C GLN A 110 -8.85 3.22 -25.33
N PRO A 111 -9.53 2.33 -24.59
CA PRO A 111 -9.76 0.97 -25.03
C PRO A 111 -11.09 0.90 -25.77
N GLN A 112 -11.13 0.07 -26.81
CA GLN A 112 -12.34 -0.22 -27.57
C GLN A 112 -13.48 -0.78 -26.69
N ASN A 113 -13.14 -1.39 -25.54
CA ASN A 113 -14.11 -1.97 -24.60
C ASN A 113 -13.98 -1.36 -23.18
N LYS A 114 -14.78 -0.32 -22.91
CA LYS A 114 -14.79 0.42 -21.63
C LYS A 114 -15.14 -0.45 -20.42
N LEU A 115 -15.83 -1.58 -20.60
CA LEU A 115 -16.24 -2.44 -19.49
C LEU A 115 -15.04 -3.13 -18.81
N LYS A 116 -14.00 -3.45 -19.58
CA LYS A 116 -12.78 -4.12 -19.09
C LYS A 116 -11.94 -3.25 -18.13
N TYR A 117 -12.24 -1.97 -18.02
CA TYR A 117 -11.51 -1.02 -17.18
C TYR A 117 -12.32 -0.61 -15.95
N ASN A 118 -13.59 -1.05 -15.89
CA ASN A 118 -14.43 -0.84 -14.73
C ASN A 118 -14.13 -1.84 -13.61
N ILE A 119 -13.37 -2.89 -13.91
CA ILE A 119 -12.88 -3.88 -12.97
C ILE A 119 -11.50 -4.33 -13.44
N ILE A 120 -10.51 -4.32 -12.55
CA ILE A 120 -9.13 -4.73 -12.83
C ILE A 120 -8.73 -5.78 -11.81
N VAL A 121 -8.02 -6.80 -12.29
CA VAL A 121 -7.40 -7.84 -11.46
C VAL A 121 -5.89 -7.63 -11.49
N TYR A 122 -5.32 -7.29 -10.33
CA TYR A 122 -3.88 -7.12 -10.16
C TYR A 122 -3.27 -8.40 -9.59
N PRO A 123 -2.35 -9.07 -10.29
CA PRO A 123 -1.54 -10.12 -9.68
C PRO A 123 -0.61 -9.46 -8.66
N LEU A 124 -0.73 -9.83 -7.38
CA LEU A 124 0.06 -9.19 -6.32
C LEU A 124 1.43 -9.85 -6.17
N PHE A 125 1.45 -11.16 -5.95
CA PHE A 125 2.67 -11.95 -5.84
C PHE A 125 2.31 -13.44 -5.85
N ARG A 126 3.32 -14.29 -6.15
CA ARG A 126 3.25 -15.75 -6.05
C ARG A 126 4.14 -16.19 -4.91
N GLU A 127 3.61 -16.94 -3.94
CA GLU A 127 4.45 -17.57 -2.94
C GLU A 127 5.03 -18.88 -3.49
N SER A 128 6.35 -18.89 -3.65
CA SER A 128 7.08 -20.04 -4.22
C SER A 128 7.01 -21.31 -3.37
N LYS A 129 6.72 -21.18 -2.06
CA LYS A 129 6.68 -22.33 -1.13
C LYS A 129 5.36 -23.09 -1.17
N ASP A 130 4.24 -22.40 -1.36
CA ASP A 130 2.89 -23.00 -1.24
C ASP A 130 2.05 -22.92 -2.53
N GLY A 131 2.59 -22.33 -3.61
CA GLY A 131 1.87 -22.19 -4.88
C GLY A 131 0.62 -21.31 -4.78
N GLU A 132 0.55 -20.43 -3.78
CA GLU A 132 -0.58 -19.52 -3.59
C GLU A 132 -0.48 -18.34 -4.55
N LEU A 133 -1.54 -18.14 -5.34
CA LEU A 133 -1.75 -16.96 -6.14
C LEU A 133 -2.66 -15.99 -5.43
N VAL A 134 -2.18 -14.77 -5.25
CA VAL A 134 -2.92 -13.70 -4.61
C VAL A 134 -3.22 -12.63 -5.64
N GLN A 135 -4.50 -12.33 -5.81
CA GLN A 135 -4.99 -11.35 -6.75
C GLN A 135 -5.81 -10.29 -6.01
N LEU A 136 -5.59 -9.02 -6.35
CA LEU A 136 -6.40 -7.91 -5.88
C LEU A 136 -7.37 -7.50 -6.98
N VAL A 137 -8.66 -7.65 -6.72
CA VAL A 137 -9.73 -7.28 -7.64
C VAL A 137 -10.31 -5.96 -7.18
N ILE A 138 -10.31 -4.96 -8.06
CA ILE A 138 -10.82 -3.62 -7.77
C ILE A 138 -11.76 -3.20 -8.89
N SER A 139 -12.95 -2.72 -8.53
CA SER A 139 -13.93 -2.19 -9.45
C SER A 139 -14.24 -0.73 -9.16
N ASN A 140 -14.65 0.01 -10.20
CA ASN A 140 -15.04 1.41 -10.12
C ASN A 140 -16.57 1.59 -10.06
N HIS A 141 -17.05 2.84 -10.07
CA HIS A 141 -18.48 3.13 -9.94
C HIS A 141 -19.31 2.76 -11.17
N LYS A 142 -18.65 2.55 -12.31
CA LYS A 142 -19.28 2.16 -13.58
C LYS A 142 -19.33 0.65 -13.78
N ASN A 143 -18.77 -0.14 -12.86
CA ASN A 143 -18.84 -1.60 -12.96
C ASN A 143 -20.29 -2.08 -12.91
N ILE A 144 -20.60 -3.03 -13.80
CA ILE A 144 -21.90 -3.69 -13.90
C ILE A 144 -21.82 -5.19 -13.59
N ALA A 145 -20.61 -5.76 -13.52
CA ALA A 145 -20.43 -7.14 -13.12
C ALA A 145 -20.77 -7.27 -11.62
N THR A 146 -21.47 -8.34 -11.27
CA THR A 146 -21.76 -8.71 -9.87
C THR A 146 -20.99 -9.93 -9.42
N LYS A 147 -20.42 -10.69 -10.37
CA LYS A 147 -19.60 -11.87 -10.08
C LYS A 147 -18.40 -11.95 -11.02
N LEU A 148 -17.25 -12.30 -10.44
CA LEU A 148 -16.04 -12.68 -11.15
C LEU A 148 -15.76 -14.16 -10.86
N SER A 149 -15.64 -14.97 -11.91
CA SER A 149 -15.08 -16.31 -11.84
C SER A 149 -13.66 -16.31 -12.40
N VAL A 150 -12.75 -16.93 -11.66
CA VAL A 150 -11.36 -17.12 -12.06
C VAL A 150 -11.09 -18.62 -12.12
N ARG A 151 -10.81 -19.10 -13.32
CA ARG A 151 -10.44 -20.49 -13.56
C ARG A 151 -8.94 -20.60 -13.76
N LEU A 152 -8.30 -21.40 -12.91
CA LEU A 152 -6.92 -21.80 -13.08
C LEU A 152 -6.90 -23.10 -13.89
N GLN A 153 -6.40 -23.06 -15.12
CA GLN A 153 -6.36 -24.22 -16.00
C GLN A 153 -4.95 -24.78 -16.08
N ASN A 154 -4.80 -26.06 -15.77
CA ASN A 154 -3.57 -26.82 -15.90
C ASN A 154 -3.71 -27.90 -16.97
N ALA A 155 -2.72 -28.00 -17.85
CA ALA A 155 -2.72 -29.01 -18.92
C ALA A 155 -2.70 -30.46 -18.38
N ALA A 156 -2.14 -30.71 -17.19
CA ALA A 156 -1.94 -32.05 -16.63
C ALA A 156 -2.98 -32.47 -15.57
N PHE A 157 -3.64 -31.52 -14.89
CA PHE A 157 -4.45 -31.81 -13.69
C PHE A 157 -5.89 -31.27 -13.75
N GLY A 158 -6.33 -30.73 -14.89
CA GLY A 158 -7.62 -30.06 -15.01
C GLY A 158 -7.56 -28.62 -14.49
N GLY A 159 -8.68 -28.05 -14.02
CA GLY A 159 -8.68 -26.68 -13.51
C GLY A 159 -9.59 -26.46 -12.31
N THR A 160 -9.17 -25.55 -11.43
CA THR A 160 -9.95 -25.07 -10.29
C THR A 160 -10.64 -23.76 -10.64
N GLU A 161 -11.84 -23.55 -10.14
CA GLU A 161 -12.63 -22.34 -10.38
C GLU A 161 -12.98 -21.71 -9.04
N ASN A 162 -12.62 -20.45 -8.87
CA ASN A 162 -12.93 -19.65 -7.69
C ASN A 162 -13.81 -18.47 -8.10
N GLU A 163 -14.86 -18.23 -7.34
CA GLU A 163 -15.79 -17.13 -7.60
C GLU A 163 -15.76 -16.12 -6.46
N ILE A 164 -15.87 -14.84 -6.81
CA ILE A 164 -16.09 -13.76 -5.85
C ILE A 164 -17.23 -12.85 -6.30
N ASN A 165 -17.95 -12.32 -5.32
CA ASN A 165 -18.87 -11.23 -5.55
C ASN A 165 -18.09 -9.93 -5.77
N VAL A 166 -18.49 -9.20 -6.80
CA VAL A 166 -17.97 -7.88 -7.13
C VAL A 166 -19.15 -6.91 -7.28
N GLY A 167 -18.88 -5.61 -7.37
CA GLY A 167 -19.95 -4.63 -7.53
C GLY A 167 -19.40 -3.28 -7.96
N LYS A 168 -20.14 -2.21 -7.69
CA LYS A 168 -19.64 -0.85 -7.93
C LYS A 168 -18.70 -0.44 -6.80
N ALA A 169 -17.54 0.11 -7.14
CA ALA A 169 -16.57 0.64 -6.18
C ALA A 169 -16.25 -0.38 -5.07
N THR A 170 -15.86 -1.59 -5.47
CA THR A 170 -15.55 -2.69 -4.55
C THR A 170 -14.09 -3.12 -4.68
N ALA A 171 -13.55 -3.67 -3.60
CA ALA A 171 -12.25 -4.31 -3.63
C ALA A 171 -12.23 -5.59 -2.78
N SER A 172 -11.58 -6.62 -3.32
CA SER A 172 -11.50 -7.95 -2.71
C SER A 172 -10.17 -8.62 -3.04
N ILE A 173 -9.66 -9.42 -2.11
CA ILE A 173 -8.54 -10.33 -2.38
C ILE A 173 -9.13 -11.68 -2.78
N LEU A 174 -8.62 -12.24 -3.86
CA LEU A 174 -8.90 -13.61 -4.28
C LEU A 174 -7.61 -14.41 -4.17
N THR A 175 -7.70 -15.56 -3.51
CA THR A 175 -6.60 -16.52 -3.44
C THR A 175 -6.96 -17.79 -4.20
N SER A 176 -5.97 -18.32 -4.92
CA SER A 176 -6.06 -19.59 -5.63
C SER A 176 -4.85 -20.44 -5.30
N HIS A 177 -5.05 -21.73 -5.06
CA HIS A 177 -3.95 -22.66 -4.84
C HIS A 177 -3.57 -23.33 -6.16
N GLU A 178 -2.32 -23.15 -6.58
CA GLU A 178 -1.75 -23.87 -7.71
C GLU A 178 -1.31 -25.27 -7.29
N THR A 179 -1.45 -26.24 -8.20
CA THR A 179 -0.90 -27.58 -8.04
C THR A 179 0.28 -27.86 -8.99
N SER A 180 0.60 -26.93 -9.90
CA SER A 180 1.71 -27.11 -10.85
C SER A 180 2.24 -25.78 -11.40
N SER A 181 3.46 -25.83 -11.94
CA SER A 181 4.25 -24.68 -12.38
C SER A 181 3.79 -24.00 -13.66
N SER A 182 2.92 -24.65 -14.45
CA SER A 182 2.39 -24.11 -15.71
C SER A 182 0.86 -24.10 -15.67
N TYR A 183 0.27 -22.92 -15.78
CA TYR A 183 -1.18 -22.71 -15.79
C TYR A 183 -1.56 -21.47 -16.60
N GLU A 184 -2.83 -21.42 -16.97
CA GLU A 184 -3.49 -20.26 -17.53
C GLU A 184 -4.58 -19.77 -16.57
N LEU A 185 -4.72 -18.46 -16.43
CA LEU A 185 -5.80 -17.83 -15.68
C LEU A 185 -6.84 -17.32 -16.67
N LEU A 186 -8.06 -17.83 -16.55
CA LEU A 186 -9.20 -17.42 -17.36
C LEU A 186 -10.20 -16.68 -16.50
N TYR A 187 -10.53 -15.46 -16.87
CA TYR A 187 -11.44 -14.60 -16.12
C TYR A 187 -12.79 -14.51 -16.83
N ARG A 188 -13.87 -14.69 -16.07
CA ARG A 188 -15.24 -14.53 -16.58
C ARG A 188 -16.05 -13.63 -15.67
N TYR A 189 -16.72 -12.66 -16.28
CA TYR A 189 -17.48 -11.64 -15.57
C TYR A 189 -18.96 -11.80 -15.87
N TYR A 190 -19.80 -11.76 -14.85
CA TYR A 190 -21.23 -12.00 -14.96
C TYR A 190 -22.04 -10.83 -14.38
N ASP A 191 -23.21 -10.59 -14.95
CA ASP A 191 -24.21 -9.68 -14.39
C ASP A 191 -25.03 -10.35 -13.27
N ALA A 192 -25.95 -9.58 -12.68
CA ALA A 192 -26.82 -10.02 -11.59
C ALA A 192 -27.73 -11.21 -11.96
N ASN A 193 -27.99 -11.43 -13.24
CA ASN A 193 -28.81 -12.53 -13.74
C ASN A 193 -27.97 -13.76 -14.11
N GLY A 194 -26.65 -13.72 -13.91
CA GLY A 194 -25.74 -14.78 -14.28
C GLY A 194 -25.39 -14.81 -15.77
N LYS A 195 -25.73 -13.76 -16.54
CA LYS A 195 -25.31 -13.66 -17.94
C LYS A 195 -23.84 -13.23 -17.99
N GLN A 196 -23.04 -13.97 -18.76
CA GLN A 196 -21.65 -13.58 -19.01
C GLN A 196 -21.61 -12.26 -19.80
N LEU A 197 -20.85 -11.30 -19.28
CA LEU A 197 -20.65 -9.99 -19.86
C LEU A 197 -19.43 -9.98 -20.80
N PHE A 198 -18.30 -10.49 -20.33
CA PHE A 198 -17.04 -10.57 -21.06
C PHE A 198 -16.09 -11.55 -20.38
N ASP A 199 -15.02 -11.90 -21.10
CA ASP A 199 -13.89 -12.68 -20.63
C ASP A 199 -12.56 -11.91 -20.83
N GLN A 200 -11.53 -12.39 -20.12
CA GLN A 200 -10.16 -11.92 -20.20
C GLN A 200 -9.19 -13.08 -20.02
#